data_AF-A0A7K0MXW3-F1
#
_entry.id   AF-A0A7K0MXW3-F1
#
_cell.length_a   1.000
_cell.length_b   1.000
_cell.length_c   1.000
_cell.angle_alpha   90.00
_cell.angle_beta   90.00
_cell.angle_gamma   90.00
#
_symmetry.space_group_name_H-M   'P 1'
#
loop_
_entity.id
_entity.type
_entity.pdbx_description
1 polymer ?
#
loop_
_entity_poly.entity_id
_entity_poly.type
_entity_poly.pdbx_seq_one_letter_code
_entity_poly.pdbx_strand_id
1 'polypeptide(L)'
;MDLGSNSFHLVVADVRPDGTFAPTIREKEMLHLGEDVTRLGEIPQASADSAVAAIRRFRKLAEAAGADEIHAKATSAIRSAENGPALVDRIEAEAGVVVDVIDGLEEARLIFTAIRAAVVLDPGPAICFDLGGGSLEIAVGDKNGMQFAASERLGVGRLTAIYAEKDPLSDAARRSMREHCISLLSPIAKQVEHLGAKLAVGSSGSFEALATMVAATTSGGTPNSLNQYSFTFEDFLPLYRSITRSTQAERRAIPGMDLKRVDLVASAAVVLRSIFEVFNLKELTISDWALREGIVLDAIAQHEPEEWTGELQSIRRGSVLGLARRCSWPEAHSLHVSKLALQCFDATRDIHGLDLLDRELLEYAAILHDIGEHVAHEGHEKHAAYLVRHGELRGFSPAEITMIVALVRWHRR
;
A
#
# COMPACT_ATOMS: atom_id res chain seq x y z
N MET A 1 6.88 13.64 0.60
CA MET A 1 8.13 12.92 0.29
C MET A 1 8.40 11.92 1.40
N ASP A 2 8.66 10.67 1.04
CA ASP A 2 9.04 9.60 1.96
C ASP A 2 10.52 9.26 1.69
N LEU A 3 11.37 9.52 2.68
CA LEU A 3 12.81 9.33 2.62
C LEU A 3 13.21 8.03 3.33
N GLY A 4 12.82 6.91 2.71
CA GLY A 4 12.99 5.56 3.24
C GLY A 4 14.40 4.98 3.09
N SER A 5 14.59 3.79 3.68
CA SER A 5 15.89 3.11 3.70
C SER A 5 16.35 2.57 2.35
N ASN A 6 15.43 2.08 1.52
CA ASN A 6 15.80 1.48 0.23
C ASN A 6 15.70 2.50 -0.91
N SER A 7 14.68 3.35 -0.85
CA SER A 7 14.36 4.31 -1.88
C SER A 7 13.70 5.53 -1.27
N PHE A 8 13.89 6.67 -1.94
CA PHE A 8 13.10 7.87 -1.69
C PHE A 8 11.94 7.94 -2.68
N HIS A 9 10.82 8.47 -2.21
CA HIS A 9 9.60 8.58 -2.97
C HIS A 9 9.01 9.99 -2.92
N LEU A 10 8.54 10.44 -4.07
CA LEU A 10 7.71 11.63 -4.22
C LEU A 10 6.31 11.22 -4.67
N VAL A 11 5.31 11.76 -3.99
CA VAL A 11 3.94 11.84 -4.49
C VAL A 11 3.57 13.31 -4.44
N VAL A 12 3.13 13.85 -5.57
CA VAL A 12 2.41 15.12 -5.65
C VAL A 12 0.94 14.76 -5.88
N ALA A 13 0.04 15.38 -5.14
CA ALA A 13 -1.38 15.08 -5.22
C ALA A 13 -2.22 16.34 -5.15
N ASP A 14 -3.28 16.38 -5.95
CA ASP A 14 -4.31 17.40 -5.85
C ASP A 14 -5.30 16.98 -4.77
N VAL A 15 -5.40 17.79 -3.71
CA VAL A 15 -6.35 17.62 -2.62
C VAL A 15 -7.63 18.38 -2.96
N ARG A 16 -8.78 17.73 -2.76
CA ARG A 16 -10.10 18.32 -2.96
C ARG A 16 -10.68 18.76 -1.62
N PRO A 17 -11.62 19.73 -1.60
CA PRO A 17 -12.27 20.22 -0.37
C PRO A 17 -13.11 19.18 0.40
N ASP A 18 -13.21 17.94 -0.09
CA ASP A 18 -13.89 16.83 0.58
C ASP A 18 -12.90 15.82 1.18
N GLY A 19 -11.64 16.24 1.37
CA GLY A 19 -10.55 15.41 1.89
C GLY A 19 -10.04 14.33 0.92
N THR A 20 -10.62 14.19 -0.27
CA THR A 20 -10.14 13.21 -1.26
C THR A 20 -8.95 13.77 -2.04
N PHE A 21 -8.01 12.90 -2.42
CA PHE A 21 -6.86 13.31 -3.23
C PHE A 21 -6.58 12.35 -4.38
N ALA A 22 -5.99 12.90 -5.45
CA ALA A 22 -5.52 12.14 -6.61
C ALA A 22 -4.05 12.45 -6.89
N PRO A 23 -3.16 11.43 -6.99
CA PRO A 23 -1.76 11.66 -7.32
C PRO A 23 -1.62 12.16 -8.75
N THR A 24 -0.86 13.23 -8.96
CA THR A 24 -0.53 13.82 -10.26
C THR A 24 0.88 13.42 -10.71
N ILE A 25 1.82 13.32 -9.76
CA ILE A 25 3.19 12.85 -10.00
C ILE A 25 3.54 11.77 -8.99
N ARG A 26 4.11 10.67 -9.47
CA ARG A 26 4.77 9.65 -8.64
C ARG A 26 6.20 9.49 -9.13
N GLU A 27 7.16 9.65 -8.23
CA GLU A 27 8.57 9.46 -8.56
C GLU A 27 9.30 8.66 -7.49
N LYS A 28 10.37 7.97 -7.92
CA LYS A 28 11.15 7.06 -7.08
C LYS A 28 12.63 7.12 -7.43
N GLU A 29 13.47 7.22 -6.39
CA GLU A 29 14.92 7.08 -6.51
C GLU A 29 15.41 5.91 -5.63
N MET A 30 16.26 5.05 -6.17
CA MET A 30 16.83 3.92 -5.42
C MET A 30 18.18 4.34 -4.82
N LEU A 31 18.32 4.29 -3.49
CA LEU A 31 19.52 4.76 -2.80
C LEU A 31 20.16 3.71 -1.89
N HIS A 32 19.40 2.69 -1.46
CA HIS A 32 19.88 1.60 -0.59
C HIS A 32 20.58 2.06 0.71
N LEU A 33 20.25 3.24 1.24
CA LEU A 33 20.85 3.81 2.46
C LEU A 33 20.78 2.87 3.67
N GLY A 34 19.76 2.01 3.75
CA GLY A 34 19.63 1.02 4.81
C GLY A 34 20.74 -0.03 4.82
N GLU A 35 21.26 -0.42 3.65
CA GLU A 35 22.40 -1.34 3.55
C GLU A 35 23.68 -0.69 4.05
N ASP A 36 23.94 0.55 3.60
CA ASP A 36 25.07 1.36 4.03
C ASP A 36 25.09 1.51 5.55
N VAL A 37 23.98 1.99 6.14
CA VAL A 37 23.85 2.19 7.58
C VAL A 37 23.95 0.87 8.35
N THR A 38 23.43 -0.23 7.81
CA THR A 38 23.53 -1.54 8.47
C THR A 38 24.98 -2.05 8.53
N ARG A 39 25.78 -1.79 7.48
CA ARG A 39 27.17 -2.25 7.42
C ARG A 39 28.17 -1.30 8.09
N LEU A 40 27.95 0.00 7.96
CA LEU A 40 28.92 1.03 8.32
C LEU A 40 28.52 1.85 9.55
N GLY A 41 27.23 1.86 9.92
CA GLY A 41 26.70 2.73 10.98
C GLY A 41 26.44 4.17 10.55
N GLU A 42 26.92 4.56 9.37
CA GLU A 42 26.80 5.89 8.78
C GLU A 42 26.41 5.83 7.30
N ILE A 43 26.00 6.97 6.75
CA ILE A 43 25.70 7.14 5.32
C ILE A 43 26.95 7.66 4.61
N PRO A 44 27.55 6.91 3.67
CA PRO A 44 28.72 7.36 2.90
C PRO A 44 28.46 8.67 2.16
N GLN A 45 29.50 9.48 1.99
CA GLN A 45 29.40 10.78 1.31
C GLN A 45 28.76 10.69 -0.08
N ALA A 46 29.11 9.66 -0.87
CA ALA A 46 28.53 9.44 -2.19
C ALA A 46 27.01 9.20 -2.12
N SER A 47 26.55 8.38 -1.17
CA SER A 47 25.13 8.10 -0.94
C SER A 47 24.39 9.35 -0.44
N ALA A 48 25.02 10.15 0.43
CA ALA A 48 24.51 11.45 0.87
C ALA A 48 24.36 12.44 -0.28
N ASP A 49 25.35 12.53 -1.18
CA ASP A 49 25.29 13.40 -2.36
C ASP A 49 24.17 12.98 -3.32
N SER A 50 23.99 11.66 -3.53
CA SER A 50 22.87 11.12 -4.30
C SER A 50 21.51 11.43 -3.65
N ALA A 51 21.40 11.32 -2.32
CA ALA A 51 20.19 11.65 -1.56
C ALA A 51 19.79 13.13 -1.73
N VAL A 52 20.75 14.05 -1.56
CA VAL A 52 20.53 15.49 -1.74
C VAL A 52 20.14 15.80 -3.20
N ALA A 53 20.81 15.19 -4.18
CA ALA A 53 20.49 15.37 -5.59
C ALA A 53 19.07 14.89 -5.93
N ALA A 54 18.65 13.75 -5.38
CA ALA A 54 17.31 13.20 -5.56
C ALA A 54 16.23 14.14 -4.99
N ILE A 55 16.44 14.65 -3.78
CA ILE A 55 15.49 15.57 -3.12
C ILE A 55 15.40 16.89 -3.88
N ARG A 56 16.53 17.43 -4.36
CA ARG A 56 16.53 18.64 -5.21
C ARG A 56 15.71 18.42 -6.48
N ARG A 57 15.79 17.24 -7.10
CA ARG A 57 14.97 16.88 -8.27
C ARG A 57 13.50 16.76 -7.89
N PHE A 58 13.18 16.10 -6.78
CA PHE A 58 11.80 15.95 -6.30
C PHE A 58 11.16 17.30 -6.00
N ARG A 59 11.87 18.22 -5.35
CA ARG A 59 11.39 19.57 -5.10
C ARG A 59 11.03 20.29 -6.40
N LYS A 60 11.92 20.27 -7.41
CA LYS A 60 11.64 20.89 -8.72
C LYS A 60 10.40 20.32 -9.40
N LEU A 61 10.17 19.01 -9.28
CA LEU A 61 8.98 18.37 -9.82
C LEU A 61 7.71 18.80 -9.09
N ALA A 62 7.76 18.90 -7.75
CA ALA A 62 6.65 19.40 -6.95
C ALA A 62 6.32 20.86 -7.30
N GLU A 63 7.33 21.72 -7.40
CA GLU A 63 7.17 23.13 -7.80
C GLU A 63 6.60 23.26 -9.22
N ALA A 64 7.10 22.45 -10.18
CA ALA A 64 6.59 22.45 -11.55
C ALA A 64 5.14 21.96 -11.65
N ALA A 65 4.70 21.11 -10.73
CA ALA A 65 3.32 20.66 -10.61
C ALA A 65 2.41 21.65 -9.86
N GLY A 66 2.97 22.74 -9.31
CA GLY A 66 2.22 23.74 -8.56
C GLY A 66 1.87 23.33 -7.13
N ALA A 67 2.67 22.47 -6.48
CA ALA A 67 2.45 22.10 -5.10
C ALA A 67 2.58 23.32 -4.15
N ASP A 68 1.55 23.59 -3.36
CA ASP A 68 1.54 24.67 -2.35
C ASP A 68 2.42 24.33 -1.15
N GLU A 69 2.50 23.04 -0.80
CA GLU A 69 3.21 22.54 0.38
C GLU A 69 4.08 21.32 0.06
N ILE A 70 5.19 21.18 0.79
CA ILE A 70 6.07 20.02 0.71
C ILE A 70 6.27 19.45 2.11
N HIS A 71 5.71 18.26 2.32
CA HIS A 71 5.92 17.47 3.54
C HIS A 71 6.96 16.40 3.29
N ALA A 72 8.12 16.46 3.92
CA ALA A 72 9.17 15.44 3.79
C ALA A 72 9.40 14.72 5.12
N LYS A 73 9.21 13.41 5.15
CA LYS A 73 9.46 12.56 6.32
C LYS A 73 10.62 11.60 6.05
N ALA A 74 11.54 11.49 7.00
CA ALA A 74 12.66 10.56 6.97
C ALA A 74 12.51 9.46 8.01
N THR A 75 12.87 8.23 7.64
CA THR A 75 12.60 7.04 8.45
C THR A 75 13.86 6.29 8.86
N SER A 76 13.76 4.97 9.03
CA SER A 76 14.73 4.08 9.69
C SER A 76 16.19 4.28 9.30
N ALA A 77 16.53 4.52 8.02
CA ALA A 77 17.94 4.67 7.62
C ALA A 77 18.55 5.98 8.15
N ILE A 78 17.93 7.12 7.85
CA ILE A 78 18.42 8.44 8.29
C ILE A 78 18.34 8.54 9.82
N ARG A 79 17.25 8.04 10.43
CA ARG A 79 17.07 7.98 11.89
C ARG A 79 18.15 7.17 12.61
N SER A 80 18.67 6.11 11.98
CA SER A 80 19.64 5.20 12.62
C SER A 80 21.10 5.53 12.31
N ALA A 81 21.37 6.38 11.31
CA ALA A 81 22.72 6.72 10.90
C ALA A 81 23.37 7.70 11.88
N GLU A 82 24.64 7.48 12.24
CA GLU A 82 25.40 8.40 13.08
C GLU A 82 25.45 9.82 12.50
N ASN A 83 25.62 9.93 11.18
CA ASN A 83 25.63 11.19 10.43
C ASN A 83 24.26 11.56 9.80
N GLY A 84 23.17 10.93 10.22
CA GLY A 84 21.81 11.24 9.77
C GLY A 84 21.41 12.71 9.94
N PRO A 85 21.62 13.33 11.12
CA PRO A 85 21.34 14.76 11.33
C PRO A 85 22.11 15.68 10.37
N ALA A 86 23.38 15.36 10.10
CA ALA A 86 24.19 16.14 9.16
C ALA A 86 23.65 16.04 7.72
N LEU A 87 23.10 14.89 7.32
CA LEU A 87 22.42 14.77 6.03
C LEU A 87 21.14 15.60 5.97
N VAL A 88 20.35 15.63 7.05
CA VAL A 88 19.13 16.46 7.14
C VAL A 88 19.47 17.95 6.99
N ASP A 89 20.46 18.45 7.73
CA ASP A 89 20.92 19.83 7.63
C ASP A 89 21.39 20.18 6.20
N ARG A 90 22.10 19.26 5.55
CA ARG A 90 22.53 19.42 4.16
C ARG A 90 21.37 19.45 3.19
N ILE A 91 20.34 18.62 3.38
CA ILE A 91 19.15 18.63 2.53
C ILE A 91 18.44 19.98 2.63
N GLU A 92 18.28 20.52 3.84
CA GLU A 92 17.68 21.84 4.03
C GLU A 92 18.54 22.93 3.38
N ALA A 93 19.86 22.94 3.62
CA ALA A 93 20.75 23.96 3.07
C ALA A 93 20.89 23.91 1.54
N GLU A 94 20.98 22.72 0.95
CA GLU A 94 21.33 22.52 -0.46
C GLU A 94 20.13 22.24 -1.39
N ALA A 95 19.01 21.78 -0.83
CA ALA A 95 17.77 21.52 -1.57
C ALA A 95 16.60 22.37 -1.07
N GLY A 96 16.71 23.06 0.07
CA GLY A 96 15.65 23.89 0.64
C GLY A 96 14.39 23.11 0.96
N VAL A 97 14.55 21.87 1.41
CA VAL A 97 13.46 21.00 1.87
C VAL A 97 13.69 20.71 3.35
N VAL A 98 12.76 21.12 4.20
CA VAL A 98 12.78 20.75 5.61
C VAL A 98 12.36 19.29 5.73
N VAL A 99 13.18 18.49 6.42
CA VAL A 99 12.94 17.06 6.61
C VAL A 99 12.62 16.79 8.07
N ASP A 100 11.47 16.19 8.32
CA ASP A 100 11.09 15.71 9.64
C ASP A 100 11.50 14.24 9.81
N VAL A 101 12.40 13.97 10.76
CA VAL A 101 12.84 12.61 11.07
C VAL A 101 11.87 12.01 12.08
N ILE A 102 10.96 11.19 11.59
CA ILE A 102 9.92 10.57 12.43
C ILE A 102 10.45 9.34 13.14
N ASP A 103 9.97 9.08 14.35
CA ASP A 103 10.23 7.81 15.03
C ASP A 103 9.39 6.66 14.42
N GLY A 104 9.64 5.44 14.88
CA GLY A 104 8.93 4.27 14.35
C GLY A 104 7.45 4.20 14.72
N LEU A 105 7.02 4.84 15.81
CA LEU A 105 5.62 4.85 16.22
C LEU A 105 4.81 5.82 15.35
N GLU A 106 5.39 6.98 15.05
CA GLU A 106 4.81 7.94 14.14
C GLU A 106 4.76 7.39 12.70
N GLU A 107 5.81 6.70 12.27
CA GLU A 107 5.83 5.94 11.00
C GLU A 107 4.67 4.93 10.95
N ALA A 108 4.51 4.10 11.99
CA ALA A 108 3.41 3.15 12.09
C ALA A 108 2.02 3.83 12.11
N ARG A 109 1.87 4.99 12.77
CA ARG A 109 0.61 5.76 12.81
C ARG A 109 0.21 6.25 11.42
N LEU A 110 1.16 6.84 10.67
CA LEU A 110 0.92 7.35 9.32
C LEU A 110 0.57 6.21 8.36
N ILE A 111 1.31 5.10 8.42
CA ILE A 111 1.04 3.87 7.65
C ILE A 111 -0.36 3.33 7.98
N PHE A 112 -0.71 3.19 9.26
CA PHE A 112 -2.03 2.71 9.66
C PHE A 112 -3.15 3.62 9.15
N THR A 113 -2.94 4.94 9.19
CA THR A 113 -3.88 5.93 8.65
C THR A 113 -4.09 5.72 7.14
N ALA A 114 -3.02 5.45 6.40
CA ALA A 114 -3.08 5.14 4.98
C ALA A 114 -3.83 3.83 4.71
N ILE A 115 -3.50 2.77 5.43
CA ILE A 115 -4.14 1.46 5.29
C ILE A 115 -5.65 1.57 5.58
N ARG A 116 -6.03 2.26 6.66
CA ARG A 116 -7.44 2.49 7.02
C ARG A 116 -8.20 3.25 5.92
N ALA A 117 -7.53 4.08 5.12
CA ALA A 117 -8.14 4.80 4.02
C ALA A 117 -8.20 4.00 2.70
N ALA A 118 -7.42 2.93 2.57
CA ALA A 118 -7.31 2.16 1.34
C ALA A 118 -8.02 0.79 1.39
N VAL A 119 -8.03 0.17 2.56
CA VAL A 119 -8.41 -1.24 2.80
C VAL A 119 -9.59 -1.30 3.77
N VAL A 120 -10.46 -2.27 3.56
CA VAL A 120 -11.60 -2.56 4.45
C VAL A 120 -11.11 -3.33 5.66
N LEU A 121 -11.25 -2.75 6.86
CA LEU A 121 -10.81 -3.36 8.12
C LEU A 121 -11.95 -4.03 8.92
N ASP A 122 -13.02 -4.46 8.25
CA ASP A 122 -14.16 -5.15 8.87
C ASP A 122 -14.26 -6.62 8.41
N PRO A 123 -14.51 -7.57 9.33
CA PRO A 123 -14.63 -7.40 10.78
C PRO A 123 -13.31 -6.96 11.42
N GLY A 124 -13.35 -5.96 12.31
CA GLY A 124 -12.17 -5.46 13.03
C GLY A 124 -11.96 -6.08 14.42
N PRO A 125 -10.84 -5.78 15.10
CA PRO A 125 -9.69 -5.01 14.63
C PRO A 125 -8.83 -5.77 13.60
N ALA A 126 -8.01 -5.05 12.84
CA ALA A 126 -7.00 -5.61 11.95
C ALA A 126 -5.59 -5.42 12.52
N ILE A 127 -4.70 -6.40 12.28
CA ILE A 127 -3.27 -6.24 12.48
C ILE A 127 -2.61 -5.90 11.14
N CYS A 128 -1.90 -4.77 11.10
CA CYS A 128 -1.28 -4.22 9.92
C CYS A 128 0.25 -4.35 10.03
N PHE A 129 0.89 -4.73 8.93
CA PHE A 129 2.33 -4.87 8.81
C PHE A 129 2.82 -4.04 7.62
N ASP A 130 3.87 -3.23 7.79
CA ASP A 130 4.59 -2.59 6.68
C ASP A 130 6.04 -3.05 6.69
N LEU A 131 6.46 -3.72 5.62
CA LEU A 131 7.80 -4.27 5.52
C LEU A 131 8.70 -3.37 4.65
N GLY A 132 9.24 -2.35 5.32
CA GLY A 132 10.24 -1.43 4.79
C GLY A 132 11.63 -2.04 4.62
N GLY A 133 12.58 -1.19 4.18
CA GLY A 133 13.98 -1.59 3.98
C GLY A 133 14.78 -1.70 5.29
N GLY A 134 14.49 -0.83 6.27
CA GLY A 134 15.23 -0.73 7.53
C GLY A 134 14.48 -1.27 8.75
N SER A 135 13.15 -1.23 8.72
CA SER A 135 12.25 -1.66 9.80
C SER A 135 11.03 -2.43 9.28
N LEU A 136 10.29 -2.99 10.23
CA LEU A 136 8.95 -3.55 10.08
C LEU A 136 8.04 -2.83 11.08
N GLU A 137 7.05 -2.11 10.58
CA GLU A 137 6.04 -1.46 11.41
C GLU A 137 4.86 -2.41 11.61
N ILE A 138 4.32 -2.43 12.82
CA ILE A 138 3.20 -3.26 13.24
C ILE A 138 2.19 -2.37 13.93
N ALA A 139 0.96 -2.33 13.45
CA ALA A 139 -0.13 -1.60 14.07
C ALA A 139 -1.35 -2.50 14.25
N VAL A 140 -2.10 -2.33 15.34
CA VAL A 140 -3.41 -2.97 15.51
C VAL A 140 -4.45 -1.91 15.72
N GLY A 141 -5.57 -2.01 15.01
CA GLY A 141 -6.65 -1.04 15.14
C GLY A 141 -7.83 -1.36 14.26
N ASP A 142 -8.82 -0.49 14.30
CA ASP A 142 -10.05 -0.59 13.51
C ASP A 142 -10.40 0.78 12.91
N LYS A 143 -11.64 0.90 12.41
CA LYS A 143 -12.16 2.16 11.87
C LYS A 143 -12.06 3.34 12.85
N ASN A 144 -12.14 3.09 14.15
CA ASN A 144 -12.12 4.14 15.18
C ASN A 144 -10.69 4.63 15.47
N GLY A 145 -9.67 3.83 15.19
CA GLY A 145 -8.29 4.23 15.48
C GLY A 145 -7.32 3.09 15.68
N MET A 146 -6.06 3.49 15.82
CA MET A 146 -4.95 2.62 16.19
C MET A 146 -4.96 2.38 17.71
N GLN A 147 -4.91 1.13 18.11
CA GLN A 147 -4.89 0.67 19.51
C GLN A 147 -3.50 0.25 19.97
N PHE A 148 -2.64 -0.16 19.03
CA PHE A 148 -1.27 -0.57 19.28
C PHE A 148 -0.37 -0.18 18.10
N ALA A 149 0.88 0.14 18.39
CA ALA A 149 1.93 0.35 17.40
C ALA A 149 3.28 -0.18 17.92
N ALA A 150 4.09 -0.74 17.02
CA ALA A 150 5.48 -1.11 17.23
C ALA A 150 6.27 -0.92 15.93
N SER A 151 7.57 -0.71 16.06
CA SER A 151 8.51 -0.67 14.93
C SER A 151 9.75 -1.46 15.31
N GLU A 152 10.02 -2.52 14.55
CA GLU A 152 11.14 -3.44 14.79
C GLU A 152 12.20 -3.31 13.71
N ARG A 153 13.46 -3.56 14.05
CA ARG A 153 14.59 -3.52 13.10
C ARG A 153 14.65 -4.79 12.22
N LEU A 154 13.54 -5.12 11.57
CA LEU A 154 13.34 -6.31 10.73
C LEU A 154 13.20 -5.98 9.23
N GLY A 155 13.63 -4.79 8.79
CA GLY A 155 13.52 -4.40 7.39
C GLY A 155 14.30 -5.31 6.44
N VAL A 156 13.79 -5.46 5.21
CA VAL A 156 14.33 -6.44 4.25
C VAL A 156 15.75 -6.14 3.81
N GLY A 157 16.10 -4.86 3.66
CA GLY A 157 17.45 -4.44 3.28
C GLY A 157 18.45 -4.78 4.39
N ARG A 158 18.08 -4.48 5.64
CA ARG A 158 18.86 -4.84 6.83
C ARG A 158 19.07 -6.35 6.94
N LEU A 159 18.01 -7.15 6.85
CA LEU A 159 18.12 -8.61 6.95
C LEU A 159 18.93 -9.21 5.80
N THR A 160 18.78 -8.68 4.59
CA THR A 160 19.58 -9.10 3.42
C THR A 160 21.06 -8.81 3.65
N ALA A 161 21.39 -7.61 4.12
CA ALA A 161 22.77 -7.23 4.41
C ALA A 161 23.43 -8.11 5.50
N ILE A 162 22.65 -8.59 6.48
CA ILE A 162 23.17 -9.41 7.59
C ILE A 162 23.27 -10.90 7.22
N TYR A 163 22.30 -11.44 6.47
CA TYR A 163 22.14 -12.90 6.33
C TYR A 163 22.32 -13.42 4.89
N ALA A 164 22.16 -12.58 3.87
CA ALA A 164 22.13 -13.00 2.46
C ALA A 164 23.47 -12.83 1.74
N GLU A 165 24.59 -13.13 2.40
CA GLU A 165 25.92 -13.11 1.78
C GLU A 165 26.11 -14.16 0.68
N LYS A 166 25.35 -15.26 0.75
CA LYS A 166 25.39 -16.37 -0.22
C LYS A 166 24.09 -16.43 -1.04
N ASP A 167 24.22 -16.86 -2.29
CA ASP A 167 23.12 -17.06 -3.21
C ASP A 167 23.12 -18.51 -3.75
N PRO A 168 22.10 -19.35 -3.44
CA PRO A 168 20.93 -19.05 -2.61
C PRO A 168 21.27 -18.87 -1.13
N LEU A 169 20.31 -18.38 -0.34
CA LEU A 169 20.47 -18.31 1.12
C LEU A 169 20.74 -19.71 1.69
N SER A 170 21.84 -19.83 2.44
CA SER A 170 22.19 -21.09 3.11
C SER A 170 21.15 -21.50 4.16
N ASP A 171 21.04 -22.80 4.44
CA ASP A 171 20.15 -23.34 5.49
C ASP A 171 20.39 -22.70 6.86
N ALA A 172 21.66 -22.46 7.20
CA ALA A 172 22.04 -21.80 8.44
C ALA A 172 21.55 -20.34 8.46
N ALA A 173 21.82 -19.57 7.41
CA ALA A 173 21.38 -18.17 7.31
C ALA A 173 19.86 -18.04 7.39
N ARG A 174 19.11 -18.90 6.69
CA ARG A 174 17.64 -18.90 6.73
C ARG A 174 17.11 -19.20 8.12
N ARG A 175 17.70 -20.18 8.81
CA ARG A 175 17.33 -20.55 10.17
C ARG A 175 17.60 -19.41 11.14
N SER A 176 18.80 -18.83 11.10
CA SER A 176 19.17 -17.71 11.97
C SER A 176 18.33 -16.45 11.72
N MET A 177 18.06 -16.10 10.47
CA MET A 177 17.18 -14.98 10.13
C MET A 177 15.76 -15.20 10.69
N ARG A 178 15.24 -16.41 10.54
CA ARG A 178 13.92 -16.78 11.06
C ARG A 178 13.87 -16.76 12.59
N GLU A 179 14.88 -17.31 13.27
CA GLU A 179 15.00 -17.27 14.72
C GLU A 179 15.03 -15.82 15.24
N HIS A 180 15.74 -14.94 14.55
CA HIS A 180 15.73 -13.50 14.83
C HIS A 180 14.33 -12.89 14.65
N CYS A 181 13.66 -13.15 13.52
CA CYS A 181 12.29 -12.67 13.31
C CYS A 181 11.36 -13.13 14.44
N ILE A 182 11.41 -14.42 14.80
CA ILE A 182 10.59 -14.99 15.86
C ILE A 182 10.90 -14.34 17.23
N SER A 183 12.18 -14.09 17.55
CA SER A 183 12.54 -13.52 18.85
C SER A 183 12.02 -12.09 19.05
N LEU A 184 11.98 -11.28 17.99
CA LEU A 184 11.45 -9.92 18.03
C LEU A 184 9.91 -9.87 17.90
N LEU A 185 9.32 -10.75 17.09
CA LEU A 185 7.87 -10.75 16.86
C LEU A 185 7.07 -11.42 17.98
N SER A 186 7.62 -12.44 18.65
CA SER A 186 6.89 -13.20 19.68
C SER A 186 6.42 -12.35 20.87
N PRO A 187 7.23 -11.41 21.42
CA PRO A 187 6.77 -10.49 22.46
C PRO A 187 5.59 -9.63 21.99
N ILE A 188 5.66 -9.11 20.75
CA ILE A 188 4.60 -8.28 20.16
C ILE A 188 3.32 -9.08 20.00
N ALA A 189 3.40 -10.30 19.44
CA ALA A 189 2.23 -11.18 19.29
C ALA A 189 1.52 -11.44 20.61
N LYS A 190 2.26 -11.68 21.70
CA LYS A 190 1.69 -11.82 23.05
C LYS A 190 1.04 -10.53 23.55
N GLN A 191 1.66 -9.38 23.28
CA GLN A 191 1.10 -8.08 23.70
C GLN A 191 -0.22 -7.80 23.00
N VAL A 192 -0.36 -8.12 21.71
CA VAL A 192 -1.56 -7.79 20.92
C VAL A 192 -2.63 -8.89 20.90
N GLU A 193 -2.35 -10.07 21.45
CA GLU A 193 -3.28 -11.22 21.47
C GLU A 193 -4.66 -10.84 22.03
N HIS A 194 -4.67 -10.06 23.12
CA HIS A 194 -5.91 -9.61 23.77
C HIS A 194 -6.78 -8.67 22.92
N LEU A 195 -6.20 -8.02 21.89
CA LEU A 195 -6.94 -7.16 20.96
C LEU A 195 -7.75 -8.00 19.95
N GLY A 196 -7.44 -9.29 19.82
CA GLY A 196 -8.28 -10.25 19.09
C GLY A 196 -8.46 -9.93 17.61
N ALA A 197 -7.41 -9.41 16.95
CA ALA A 197 -7.44 -9.01 15.55
C ALA A 197 -8.00 -10.12 14.65
N LYS A 198 -8.93 -9.75 13.76
CA LYS A 198 -9.67 -10.64 12.87
C LYS A 198 -9.10 -10.69 11.46
N LEU A 199 -8.43 -9.62 11.06
CA LEU A 199 -7.83 -9.45 9.74
C LEU A 199 -6.34 -9.16 9.87
N ALA A 200 -5.59 -9.52 8.84
CA ALA A 200 -4.20 -9.11 8.70
C ALA A 200 -3.98 -8.38 7.38
N VAL A 201 -3.32 -7.22 7.45
CA VAL A 201 -3.03 -6.40 6.27
C VAL A 201 -1.52 -6.21 6.14
N GLY A 202 -0.98 -6.42 4.95
CA GLY A 202 0.40 -6.13 4.60
C GLY A 202 0.49 -4.95 3.63
N SER A 203 1.46 -4.08 3.82
CA SER A 203 1.74 -2.95 2.92
C SER A 203 3.23 -2.87 2.58
N SER A 204 3.57 -1.91 1.70
CA SER A 204 4.90 -1.69 1.15
C SER A 204 5.34 -2.73 0.11
N GLY A 205 6.30 -2.31 -0.72
CA GLY A 205 6.59 -3.03 -1.96
C GLY A 205 7.22 -4.41 -1.79
N SER A 206 7.64 -4.79 -0.57
CA SER A 206 8.12 -6.15 -0.29
C SER A 206 6.95 -7.13 -0.23
N PHE A 207 5.87 -6.77 0.45
CA PHE A 207 4.65 -7.59 0.49
C PHE A 207 3.89 -7.54 -0.83
N GLU A 208 3.83 -6.39 -1.50
CA GLU A 208 3.26 -6.30 -2.85
C GLU A 208 3.97 -7.22 -3.85
N ALA A 209 5.32 -7.28 -3.81
CA ALA A 209 6.08 -8.16 -4.69
C ALA A 209 5.77 -9.64 -4.42
N LEU A 210 5.73 -10.06 -3.15
CA LEU A 210 5.35 -11.43 -2.79
C LEU A 210 3.91 -11.75 -3.20
N ALA A 211 2.98 -10.83 -2.99
CA ALA A 211 1.57 -11.00 -3.38
C ALA A 211 1.41 -11.12 -4.90
N THR A 212 2.12 -10.31 -5.67
CA THR A 212 2.15 -10.39 -7.15
C THR A 212 2.62 -11.77 -7.61
N MET A 213 3.69 -12.27 -7.00
CA MET A 213 4.24 -13.59 -7.30
C MET A 213 3.28 -14.72 -6.90
N VAL A 214 2.62 -14.61 -5.74
CA VAL A 214 1.58 -15.57 -5.32
C VAL A 214 0.46 -15.58 -6.35
N ALA A 215 -0.10 -14.41 -6.70
CA ALA A 215 -1.19 -14.32 -7.68
C ALA A 215 -0.79 -14.91 -9.05
N ALA A 216 0.39 -14.57 -9.55
CA ALA A 216 0.90 -15.07 -10.81
C ALA A 216 1.04 -16.60 -10.84
N THR A 217 1.44 -17.19 -9.71
CA THR A 217 1.70 -18.63 -9.62
C THR A 217 0.45 -19.47 -9.29
N THR A 218 -0.52 -18.92 -8.55
CA THR A 218 -1.76 -19.63 -8.20
C THR A 218 -2.88 -19.42 -9.21
N SER A 219 -3.00 -18.21 -9.75
CA SER A 219 -4.15 -17.77 -10.58
C SER A 219 -3.80 -17.62 -12.06
N GLY A 220 -2.53 -17.84 -12.44
CA GLY A 220 -2.07 -17.76 -13.84
C GLY A 220 -1.99 -16.33 -14.40
N GLY A 221 -2.08 -15.31 -13.55
CA GLY A 221 -2.01 -13.90 -13.93
C GLY A 221 -1.88 -12.98 -12.71
N THR A 222 -1.49 -11.72 -12.95
CA THR A 222 -1.39 -10.70 -11.90
C THR A 222 -2.63 -9.79 -11.93
N PRO A 223 -3.22 -9.46 -10.76
CA PRO A 223 -4.26 -8.44 -10.67
C PRO A 223 -3.77 -7.08 -11.19
N ASN A 224 -4.70 -6.25 -11.69
CA ASN A 224 -4.39 -4.87 -12.08
C ASN A 224 -4.07 -3.97 -10.87
N SER A 225 -4.66 -4.28 -9.72
CA SER A 225 -4.36 -3.66 -8.43
C SER A 225 -4.24 -4.76 -7.37
N LEU A 226 -3.28 -4.59 -6.47
CA LEU A 226 -3.09 -5.44 -5.30
C LEU A 226 -3.86 -4.92 -4.09
N ASN A 227 -4.43 -3.72 -4.15
CA ASN A 227 -5.23 -3.22 -3.03
C ASN A 227 -6.41 -4.16 -2.80
N GLN A 228 -6.63 -4.55 -1.54
CA GLN A 228 -7.66 -5.53 -1.15
C GLN A 228 -7.45 -6.94 -1.75
N TYR A 229 -6.30 -7.23 -2.36
CA TYR A 229 -5.96 -8.59 -2.77
C TYR A 229 -5.52 -9.40 -1.55
N SER A 230 -6.12 -10.57 -1.36
CA SER A 230 -5.76 -11.48 -0.28
C SER A 230 -5.20 -12.80 -0.81
N PHE A 231 -4.29 -13.40 -0.04
CA PHE A 231 -3.80 -14.75 -0.29
C PHE A 231 -3.59 -15.50 1.02
N THR A 232 -3.75 -16.82 0.97
CA THR A 232 -3.62 -17.65 2.15
C THR A 232 -2.16 -18.02 2.43
N PHE A 233 -1.91 -18.45 3.66
CA PHE A 233 -0.62 -19.01 4.02
C PHE A 233 -0.25 -20.25 3.20
N GLU A 234 -1.24 -21.04 2.81
CA GLU A 234 -1.08 -22.23 1.99
C GLU A 234 -0.67 -21.87 0.56
N ASP A 235 -1.26 -20.82 -0.02
CA ASP A 235 -0.88 -20.28 -1.33
C ASP A 235 0.56 -19.78 -1.35
N PHE A 236 1.00 -19.14 -0.26
CA PHE A 236 2.34 -18.57 -0.14
C PHE A 236 3.44 -19.62 0.06
N LEU A 237 3.14 -20.76 0.71
CA LEU A 237 4.16 -21.72 1.15
C LEU A 237 4.98 -22.37 0.01
N PRO A 238 4.40 -22.79 -1.13
CA PRO A 238 5.17 -23.26 -2.28
C PRO A 238 6.15 -22.19 -2.79
N LEU A 239 5.68 -20.94 -2.88
CA LEU A 239 6.49 -19.82 -3.34
C LEU A 239 7.66 -19.55 -2.38
N TYR A 240 7.41 -19.52 -1.07
CA TYR A 240 8.46 -19.39 -0.04
C TYR A 240 9.57 -20.44 -0.20
N ARG A 241 9.21 -21.71 -0.43
CA ARG A 241 10.17 -22.80 -0.61
C ARG A 241 11.00 -22.62 -1.88
N SER A 242 10.36 -22.19 -2.97
CA SER A 242 11.01 -21.92 -4.25
C SER A 242 12.00 -20.76 -4.12
N ILE A 243 11.55 -19.60 -3.63
CA ILE A 243 12.36 -18.37 -3.53
C ILE A 243 13.57 -18.58 -2.62
N THR A 244 13.39 -19.18 -1.45
CA THR A 244 14.48 -19.27 -0.46
C THR A 244 15.52 -20.34 -0.79
N ARG A 245 15.26 -21.20 -1.79
CA ARG A 245 16.19 -22.26 -2.25
C ARG A 245 16.79 -22.00 -3.63
N SER A 246 16.40 -20.91 -4.28
CA SER A 246 16.84 -20.57 -5.63
C SER A 246 17.84 -19.43 -5.62
N THR A 247 18.77 -19.49 -6.56
CA THR A 247 19.68 -18.40 -6.89
C THR A 247 18.90 -17.18 -7.37
N GLN A 248 19.53 -16.00 -7.38
CA GLN A 248 18.96 -14.81 -8.00
C GLN A 248 18.65 -15.06 -9.49
N ALA A 249 19.49 -15.81 -10.20
CA ALA A 249 19.28 -16.13 -11.61
C ALA A 249 18.00 -16.95 -11.83
N GLU A 250 17.78 -17.98 -11.02
CA GLU A 250 16.56 -18.79 -11.06
C GLU A 250 15.33 -17.99 -10.62
N ARG A 251 15.47 -17.14 -9.59
CA ARG A 251 14.42 -16.25 -9.09
C ARG A 251 13.86 -15.32 -10.16
N ARG A 252 14.68 -14.83 -11.08
CA ARG A 252 14.25 -13.98 -12.21
C ARG A 252 13.25 -14.67 -13.14
N ALA A 253 13.26 -16.00 -13.18
CA ALA A 253 12.33 -16.78 -14.02
C ALA A 253 10.99 -17.07 -13.31
N ILE A 254 10.85 -16.73 -12.03
CA ILE A 254 9.60 -16.96 -11.30
C ILE A 254 8.54 -15.94 -11.76
N PRO A 255 7.32 -16.39 -12.15
CA PRO A 255 6.24 -15.48 -12.55
C PRO A 255 5.94 -14.41 -11.49
N GLY A 256 5.73 -13.17 -11.95
CA GLY A 256 5.44 -12.03 -11.08
C GLY A 256 6.65 -11.40 -10.37
N MET A 257 7.88 -11.87 -10.61
CA MET A 257 9.09 -11.31 -10.00
C MET A 257 9.38 -9.87 -10.48
N ASP A 258 9.49 -8.93 -9.54
CA ASP A 258 10.09 -7.62 -9.80
C ASP A 258 11.62 -7.74 -9.82
N LEU A 259 12.22 -7.52 -11.00
CA LEU A 259 13.67 -7.62 -11.19
C LEU A 259 14.47 -6.65 -10.29
N LYS A 260 13.86 -5.54 -9.85
CA LYS A 260 14.49 -4.58 -8.93
C LYS A 260 14.54 -5.07 -7.48
N ARG A 261 13.92 -6.21 -7.17
CA ARG A 261 13.80 -6.77 -5.80
C ARG A 261 14.29 -8.21 -5.70
N VAL A 262 14.96 -8.72 -6.74
CA VAL A 262 15.36 -10.14 -6.84
C VAL A 262 16.28 -10.57 -5.68
N ASP A 263 17.11 -9.65 -5.20
CA ASP A 263 18.02 -9.80 -4.08
C ASP A 263 17.28 -9.79 -2.73
N LEU A 264 16.29 -8.90 -2.56
CA LEU A 264 15.55 -8.70 -1.31
C LEU A 264 14.46 -9.74 -1.04
N VAL A 265 13.87 -10.31 -2.09
CA VAL A 265 12.64 -11.11 -2.01
C VAL A 265 12.78 -12.37 -1.13
N ALA A 266 13.96 -12.96 -1.03
CA ALA A 266 14.17 -14.13 -0.18
C ALA A 266 14.13 -13.79 1.31
N SER A 267 14.74 -12.67 1.71
CA SER A 267 14.65 -12.15 3.08
C SER A 267 13.21 -11.75 3.42
N ALA A 268 12.53 -11.07 2.49
CA ALA A 268 11.11 -10.72 2.63
C ALA A 268 10.23 -11.96 2.85
N ALA A 269 10.49 -13.04 2.11
CA ALA A 269 9.74 -14.28 2.24
C ALA A 269 9.96 -14.95 3.62
N VAL A 270 11.16 -14.85 4.20
CA VAL A 270 11.43 -15.35 5.57
C VAL A 270 10.69 -14.53 6.63
N VAL A 271 10.66 -13.19 6.48
CA VAL A 271 9.89 -12.32 7.38
C VAL A 271 8.41 -12.65 7.30
N LEU A 272 7.84 -12.70 6.09
CA LEU A 272 6.42 -13.00 5.90
C LEU A 272 6.04 -14.38 6.45
N ARG A 273 6.87 -15.40 6.20
CA ARG A 273 6.67 -16.74 6.79
C ARG A 273 6.64 -16.68 8.32
N SER A 274 7.54 -15.91 8.92
CA SER A 274 7.61 -15.75 10.38
C SER A 274 6.40 -15.01 10.93
N ILE A 275 5.91 -13.98 10.25
CA ILE A 275 4.67 -13.26 10.60
C ILE A 275 3.48 -14.22 10.61
N PHE A 276 3.28 -15.00 9.55
CA PHE A 276 2.19 -15.97 9.47
C PHE A 276 2.17 -16.93 10.67
N GLU A 277 3.33 -17.44 11.10
CA GLU A 277 3.38 -18.42 12.18
C GLU A 277 3.32 -17.80 13.57
N VAL A 278 4.00 -16.68 13.78
CA VAL A 278 4.04 -16.03 15.10
C VAL A 278 2.69 -15.45 15.47
N PHE A 279 1.96 -14.89 14.50
CA PHE A 279 0.61 -14.33 14.71
C PHE A 279 -0.51 -15.32 14.36
N ASN A 280 -0.17 -16.57 13.99
CA ASN A 280 -1.13 -17.62 13.59
C ASN A 280 -2.15 -17.15 12.53
N LEU A 281 -1.66 -16.43 11.53
CA LEU A 281 -2.48 -15.87 10.46
C LEU A 281 -2.80 -16.95 9.43
N LYS A 282 -4.01 -16.90 8.88
CA LYS A 282 -4.44 -17.78 7.77
C LYS A 282 -4.32 -17.11 6.41
N GLU A 283 -4.49 -15.80 6.39
CA GLU A 283 -4.61 -14.97 5.20
C GLU A 283 -3.96 -13.61 5.47
N LEU A 284 -3.46 -12.98 4.42
CA LEU A 284 -2.97 -11.62 4.43
C LEU A 284 -3.61 -10.84 3.27
N THR A 285 -4.22 -9.70 3.58
CA THR A 285 -4.73 -8.73 2.60
C THR A 285 -3.65 -7.69 2.30
N ILE A 286 -3.53 -7.23 1.06
CA ILE A 286 -2.55 -6.22 0.68
C ILE A 286 -3.19 -4.83 0.60
N SER A 287 -2.50 -3.84 1.17
CA SER A 287 -2.72 -2.43 0.87
C SER A 287 -1.64 -1.94 -0.08
N ASP A 288 -2.05 -1.24 -1.13
CA ASP A 288 -1.13 -0.50 -2.02
C ASP A 288 -0.77 0.89 -1.46
N TRP A 289 -1.37 1.26 -0.32
CA TRP A 289 -1.09 2.49 0.40
C TRP A 289 -0.22 2.19 1.60
N ALA A 290 0.73 3.09 1.83
CA ALA A 290 1.70 2.99 2.90
C ALA A 290 2.01 4.40 3.43
N LEU A 291 3.23 4.61 3.90
CA LEU A 291 3.65 5.86 4.52
C LEU A 291 3.38 7.10 3.66
N ARG A 292 3.59 7.03 2.34
CA ARG A 292 3.46 8.19 1.43
C ARG A 292 2.05 8.76 1.46
N GLU A 293 1.06 7.89 1.30
CA GLU A 293 -0.34 8.25 1.33
C GLU A 293 -0.76 8.68 2.76
N GLY A 294 -0.16 8.07 3.79
CA GLY A 294 -0.30 8.50 5.18
C GLY A 294 0.14 9.94 5.42
N ILE A 295 1.28 10.35 4.86
CA ILE A 295 1.79 11.73 4.95
C ILE A 295 0.82 12.71 4.28
N VAL A 296 0.27 12.35 3.11
CA VAL A 296 -0.71 13.21 2.43
C VAL A 296 -1.97 13.36 3.29
N LEU A 297 -2.52 12.26 3.80
CA LEU A 297 -3.70 12.29 4.68
C LEU A 297 -3.47 13.11 5.95
N ASP A 298 -2.28 13.01 6.54
CA ASP A 298 -1.93 13.77 7.72
C ASP A 298 -1.87 15.28 7.43
N ALA A 299 -1.28 15.66 6.29
CA ALA A 299 -1.27 17.06 5.85
C ALA A 299 -2.68 17.60 5.57
N ILE A 300 -3.57 16.79 5.00
CA ILE A 300 -4.98 17.16 4.79
C ILE A 300 -5.67 17.40 6.13
N ALA A 301 -5.48 16.49 7.10
CA ALA A 301 -6.10 16.59 8.43
C ALA A 301 -5.64 17.83 9.23
N GLN A 302 -4.48 18.42 8.92
CA GLN A 302 -4.03 19.68 9.53
C GLN A 302 -4.76 20.91 8.99
N HIS A 303 -5.39 20.82 7.81
CA HIS A 303 -6.06 21.93 7.13
C HIS A 303 -7.59 21.92 7.25
N GLU A 304 -8.19 20.80 7.66
CA GLU A 304 -9.64 20.64 7.83
C GLU A 304 -10.01 20.23 9.27
N PRO A 305 -10.87 20.97 10.01
CA PRO A 305 -11.21 20.60 11.39
C PRO A 305 -12.26 19.47 11.55
N GLU A 306 -12.91 18.96 10.50
CA GLU A 306 -14.12 18.10 10.68
C GLU A 306 -14.20 16.84 9.79
N GLU A 307 -14.32 15.71 10.50
CA GLU A 307 -15.03 14.45 10.15
C GLU A 307 -14.63 13.66 8.89
N TRP A 308 -13.41 13.10 8.89
CA TRP A 308 -13.20 11.80 8.21
C TRP A 308 -13.75 10.66 9.08
N THR A 309 -14.92 10.10 8.72
CA THR A 309 -15.64 9.10 9.54
C THR A 309 -15.15 7.65 9.36
N GLY A 310 -14.26 7.37 8.39
CA GLY A 310 -13.66 6.03 8.22
C GLY A 310 -14.66 4.89 7.92
N GLU A 311 -15.90 5.18 7.55
CA GLU A 311 -16.91 4.16 7.23
C GLU A 311 -16.61 3.48 5.88
N LEU A 312 -16.83 2.17 5.77
CA LEU A 312 -16.55 1.38 4.55
C LEU A 312 -17.30 1.90 3.31
N GLN A 313 -18.58 2.19 3.50
CA GLN A 313 -19.39 2.86 2.49
C GLN A 313 -18.80 4.22 2.15
N SER A 314 -18.23 4.96 3.12
CA SER A 314 -17.58 6.25 2.87
C SER A 314 -16.31 6.13 2.03
N ILE A 315 -15.47 5.11 2.23
CA ILE A 315 -14.26 4.88 1.40
C ILE A 315 -14.64 4.46 -0.02
N ARG A 316 -15.49 3.44 -0.16
CA ARG A 316 -15.94 2.90 -1.45
C ARG A 316 -16.68 3.97 -2.25
N ARG A 317 -17.69 4.58 -1.64
CA ARG A 317 -18.49 5.67 -2.25
C ARG A 317 -17.64 6.89 -2.53
N GLY A 318 -16.75 7.30 -1.61
CA GLY A 318 -15.82 8.40 -1.82
C GLY A 318 -14.90 8.16 -3.02
N SER A 319 -14.38 6.95 -3.18
CA SER A 319 -13.58 6.58 -4.34
C SER A 319 -14.38 6.56 -5.66
N VAL A 320 -15.61 6.06 -5.62
CA VAL A 320 -16.54 6.02 -6.77
C VAL A 320 -16.90 7.43 -7.23
N LEU A 321 -17.34 8.27 -6.30
CA LEU A 321 -17.62 9.68 -6.57
C LEU A 321 -16.33 10.39 -7.04
N GLY A 322 -15.19 10.09 -6.42
CA GLY A 322 -13.90 10.63 -6.81
C GLY A 322 -13.53 10.36 -8.27
N LEU A 323 -13.74 9.13 -8.76
CA LEU A 323 -13.57 8.75 -10.17
C LEU A 323 -14.57 9.47 -11.05
N ALA A 324 -15.85 9.42 -10.70
CA ALA A 324 -16.88 10.03 -11.49
C ALA A 324 -16.60 11.54 -11.67
N ARG A 325 -16.08 12.26 -10.64
CA ARG A 325 -15.81 13.72 -10.71
C ARG A 325 -14.73 14.01 -11.74
N ARG A 326 -13.72 13.14 -11.85
CA ARG A 326 -12.66 13.27 -12.88
C ARG A 326 -13.20 13.13 -14.29
N CYS A 327 -14.32 12.43 -14.46
CA CYS A 327 -14.96 12.19 -15.74
C CYS A 327 -16.11 13.18 -16.03
N SER A 328 -16.26 14.25 -15.24
CA SER A 328 -17.34 15.24 -15.43
C SER A 328 -18.73 14.61 -15.54
N TRP A 329 -19.02 13.63 -14.68
CA TRP A 329 -20.23 12.81 -14.81
C TRP A 329 -21.53 13.61 -14.66
N PRO A 330 -22.64 13.19 -15.30
CA PRO A 330 -23.94 13.83 -15.17
C PRO A 330 -24.60 13.48 -13.83
N GLU A 331 -24.22 14.18 -12.76
CA GLU A 331 -24.54 13.82 -11.37
C GLU A 331 -26.02 13.54 -11.09
N ALA A 332 -26.89 14.48 -11.46
CA ALA A 332 -28.33 14.31 -11.25
C ALA A 332 -28.89 13.06 -11.97
N HIS A 333 -28.39 12.75 -13.17
CA HIS A 333 -28.84 11.60 -13.93
C HIS A 333 -28.37 10.30 -13.30
N SER A 334 -27.07 10.16 -13.02
CA SER A 334 -26.49 8.93 -12.48
C SER A 334 -27.03 8.60 -11.09
N LEU A 335 -27.25 9.60 -10.22
CA LEU A 335 -27.90 9.38 -8.92
C LEU A 335 -29.36 8.94 -9.06
N HIS A 336 -30.08 9.46 -10.07
CA HIS A 336 -31.45 9.02 -10.35
C HIS A 336 -31.51 7.57 -10.84
N VAL A 337 -30.63 7.20 -11.78
CA VAL A 337 -30.51 5.81 -12.27
C VAL A 337 -30.15 4.86 -11.14
N SER A 338 -29.18 5.22 -10.29
CA SER A 338 -28.79 4.44 -9.12
C SER A 338 -29.96 4.21 -8.17
N LYS A 339 -30.74 5.25 -7.86
CA LYS A 339 -31.95 5.13 -7.04
C LYS A 339 -32.97 4.15 -7.64
N LEU A 340 -33.25 4.25 -8.95
CA LEU A 340 -34.19 3.35 -9.62
C LEU A 340 -33.69 1.91 -9.65
N ALA A 341 -32.39 1.71 -9.92
CA ALA A 341 -31.77 0.39 -9.93
C ALA A 341 -31.89 -0.30 -8.56
N LEU A 342 -31.62 0.44 -7.47
CA LEU A 342 -31.77 -0.06 -6.10
C LEU A 342 -33.22 -0.37 -5.73
N GLN A 343 -34.18 0.45 -6.17
CA GLN A 343 -35.61 0.17 -5.97
C GLN A 343 -36.03 -1.13 -6.65
N CYS A 344 -35.57 -1.36 -7.89
CA CYS A 344 -35.81 -2.61 -8.60
C CYS A 344 -35.18 -3.79 -7.86
N PHE A 345 -33.90 -3.68 -7.47
CA PHE A 345 -33.19 -4.71 -6.72
C PHE A 345 -33.96 -5.09 -5.45
N ASP A 346 -34.31 -4.11 -4.62
CA ASP A 346 -35.03 -4.34 -3.36
C ASP A 346 -36.40 -4.98 -3.58
N ALA A 347 -37.13 -4.56 -4.61
CA ALA A 347 -38.44 -5.12 -4.96
C ALA A 347 -38.35 -6.56 -5.49
N THR A 348 -37.19 -6.97 -6.03
CA THR A 348 -36.96 -8.31 -6.58
C THR A 348 -36.14 -9.23 -5.69
N ARG A 349 -35.84 -8.81 -4.46
CA ARG A 349 -34.94 -9.52 -3.53
C ARG A 349 -35.31 -10.99 -3.32
N ASP A 350 -36.60 -11.27 -3.20
CA ASP A 350 -37.12 -12.63 -2.98
C ASP A 350 -36.99 -13.53 -4.22
N ILE A 351 -36.72 -12.95 -5.40
CA ILE A 351 -36.54 -13.67 -6.67
C ILE A 351 -35.06 -14.01 -6.86
N HIS A 352 -34.17 -13.02 -6.73
CA HIS A 352 -32.75 -13.21 -7.05
C HIS A 352 -31.91 -13.71 -5.86
N GLY A 353 -32.32 -13.47 -4.61
CA GLY A 353 -31.60 -13.96 -3.43
C GLY A 353 -30.18 -13.42 -3.25
N LEU A 354 -29.91 -12.23 -3.81
CA LEU A 354 -28.61 -11.54 -3.75
C LEU A 354 -28.52 -10.71 -2.47
N ASP A 355 -27.30 -10.46 -2.00
CA ASP A 355 -27.04 -9.87 -0.69
C ASP A 355 -26.86 -8.34 -0.71
N LEU A 356 -26.45 -7.77 0.43
CA LEU A 356 -26.20 -6.34 0.56
C LEU A 356 -24.95 -5.87 -0.19
N LEU A 357 -23.95 -6.74 -0.38
CA LEU A 357 -22.77 -6.43 -1.16
C LEU A 357 -23.13 -6.32 -2.64
N ASP A 358 -23.92 -7.26 -3.17
CA ASP A 358 -24.43 -7.19 -4.54
C ASP A 358 -25.22 -5.91 -4.80
N ARG A 359 -26.05 -5.51 -3.82
CA ARG A 359 -26.81 -4.26 -3.85
C ARG A 359 -25.90 -3.04 -3.92
N GLU A 360 -24.83 -3.02 -3.12
CA GLU A 360 -23.84 -1.95 -3.09
C GLU A 360 -23.07 -1.84 -4.43
N LEU A 361 -22.63 -2.97 -5.00
CA LEU A 361 -21.94 -2.98 -6.29
C LEU A 361 -22.84 -2.47 -7.42
N LEU A 362 -24.14 -2.77 -7.38
CA LEU A 362 -25.12 -2.21 -8.31
C LEU A 362 -25.27 -0.70 -8.15
N GLU A 363 -25.32 -0.18 -6.91
CA GLU A 363 -25.37 1.26 -6.65
C GLU A 363 -24.23 1.99 -7.35
N TYR A 364 -23.00 1.51 -7.16
CA TYR A 364 -21.80 2.14 -7.70
C TYR A 364 -21.67 1.97 -9.22
N ALA A 365 -22.04 0.81 -9.76
CA ALA A 365 -22.10 0.62 -11.21
C ALA A 365 -23.10 1.59 -11.85
N ALA A 366 -24.26 1.81 -11.22
CA ALA A 366 -25.24 2.78 -11.70
C ALA A 366 -24.77 4.23 -11.56
N ILE A 367 -23.96 4.58 -10.56
CA ILE A 367 -23.32 5.91 -10.49
C ILE A 367 -22.31 6.08 -11.64
N LEU A 368 -21.58 5.02 -12.00
CA LEU A 368 -20.47 5.08 -12.95
C LEU A 368 -20.84 4.78 -14.41
N HIS A 369 -22.08 4.36 -14.70
CA HIS A 369 -22.43 3.81 -16.03
C HIS A 369 -22.16 4.75 -17.21
N ASP A 370 -22.33 6.06 -17.00
CA ASP A 370 -22.22 7.09 -18.02
C ASP A 370 -20.89 7.85 -18.03
N ILE A 371 -19.92 7.50 -17.18
CA ILE A 371 -18.63 8.23 -17.14
C ILE A 371 -17.85 8.12 -18.46
N GLY A 372 -18.18 7.14 -19.30
CA GLY A 372 -17.59 6.96 -20.63
C GLY A 372 -17.91 8.08 -21.62
N GLU A 373 -18.97 8.85 -21.39
CA GLU A 373 -19.32 10.05 -22.19
C GLU A 373 -18.19 11.10 -22.16
N HIS A 374 -17.36 11.08 -21.12
CA HIS A 374 -16.14 11.89 -21.03
C HIS A 374 -15.15 11.60 -22.17
N VAL A 375 -15.13 10.36 -22.68
CA VAL A 375 -14.24 9.92 -23.75
C VAL A 375 -14.92 10.09 -25.09
N ALA A 376 -16.10 9.48 -25.26
CA ALA A 376 -16.90 9.58 -26.47
C ALA A 376 -18.34 9.12 -26.18
N HIS A 377 -19.28 9.69 -26.92
CA HIS A 377 -20.69 9.29 -26.86
C HIS A 377 -20.92 7.88 -27.44
N GLU A 378 -20.27 7.57 -28.56
CA GLU A 378 -20.37 6.26 -29.20
C GLU A 378 -19.61 5.21 -28.39
N GLY A 379 -20.30 4.16 -27.96
CA GLY A 379 -19.68 3.10 -27.17
C GLY A 379 -19.27 3.53 -25.76
N HIS A 380 -19.95 4.52 -25.16
CA HIS A 380 -19.61 5.01 -23.82
C HIS A 380 -19.62 3.89 -22.77
N GLU A 381 -20.40 2.82 -22.94
CA GLU A 381 -20.39 1.66 -22.03
C GLU A 381 -19.04 0.95 -22.04
N LYS A 382 -18.34 0.98 -23.18
CA LYS A 382 -16.99 0.43 -23.33
C LYS A 382 -15.97 1.31 -22.64
N HIS A 383 -16.10 2.61 -22.82
CA HIS A 383 -15.22 3.61 -22.23
C HIS A 383 -15.40 3.68 -20.72
N ALA A 384 -16.63 3.65 -20.23
CA ALA A 384 -16.95 3.58 -18.81
C ALA A 384 -16.34 2.32 -18.17
N ALA A 385 -16.53 1.15 -18.79
CA ALA A 385 -15.91 -0.09 -18.33
C ALA A 385 -14.37 -0.01 -18.28
N TYR A 386 -13.74 0.64 -19.26
CA TYR A 386 -12.31 0.90 -19.26
C TYR A 386 -11.89 1.85 -18.13
N LEU A 387 -12.60 2.96 -17.96
CA LEU A 387 -12.33 3.96 -16.91
C LEU A 387 -12.50 3.39 -15.51
N VAL A 388 -13.53 2.56 -15.27
CA VAL A 388 -13.71 1.87 -13.98
C VAL A 388 -12.57 0.88 -13.74
N ARG A 389 -12.20 0.09 -14.76
CA ARG A 389 -11.13 -0.92 -14.65
C ARG A 389 -9.78 -0.31 -14.29
N HIS A 390 -9.50 0.89 -14.78
CA HIS A 390 -8.24 1.59 -14.59
C HIS A 390 -8.37 2.81 -13.67
N GLY A 391 -9.51 2.96 -12.98
CA GLY A 391 -9.86 4.14 -12.20
C GLY A 391 -9.35 4.12 -10.76
N GLU A 392 -8.63 3.06 -10.37
CA GLU A 392 -8.04 2.86 -9.04
C GLU A 392 -9.07 3.00 -7.90
N LEU A 393 -10.22 2.31 -8.03
CA LEU A 393 -11.29 2.35 -7.01
C LEU A 393 -10.82 1.71 -5.69
N ARG A 394 -10.85 2.49 -4.61
CA ARG A 394 -10.39 2.10 -3.26
C ARG A 394 -11.49 1.38 -2.47
N GLY A 395 -11.09 0.48 -1.58
CA GLY A 395 -12.01 -0.33 -0.77
C GLY A 395 -12.67 -1.51 -1.51
N PHE A 396 -12.38 -1.71 -2.81
CA PHE A 396 -12.88 -2.82 -3.61
C PHE A 396 -11.76 -3.83 -3.90
N SER A 397 -12.08 -5.11 -3.75
CA SER A 397 -11.28 -6.22 -4.23
C SER A 397 -11.26 -6.29 -5.76
N PRO A 398 -10.26 -6.95 -6.38
CA PRO A 398 -10.23 -7.14 -7.82
C PRO A 398 -11.47 -7.82 -8.42
N ALA A 399 -12.10 -8.73 -7.66
CA ALA A 399 -13.33 -9.40 -8.06
C ALA A 399 -14.53 -8.43 -8.07
N GLU A 400 -14.65 -7.59 -7.05
CA GLU A 400 -15.69 -6.55 -6.97
C GLU A 400 -15.51 -5.51 -8.09
N ILE A 401 -14.27 -5.06 -8.37
CA ILE A 401 -14.00 -4.19 -9.52
C ILE A 401 -14.42 -4.87 -10.83
N THR A 402 -14.12 -6.15 -10.99
CA THR A 402 -14.52 -6.91 -12.18
C THR A 402 -16.04 -6.96 -12.33
N MET A 403 -16.77 -7.12 -11.22
CA MET A 403 -18.23 -7.09 -11.20
C MET A 403 -18.76 -5.71 -11.60
N ILE A 404 -18.27 -4.62 -11.01
CA ILE A 404 -18.68 -3.24 -11.38
C ILE A 404 -18.39 -2.99 -12.86
N VAL A 405 -17.21 -3.39 -13.36
CA VAL A 405 -16.84 -3.28 -14.78
C VAL A 405 -17.82 -4.04 -15.66
N ALA A 406 -18.24 -5.24 -15.27
CA ALA A 406 -19.22 -6.02 -16.03
C ALA A 406 -20.60 -5.35 -16.05
N LEU A 407 -21.07 -4.87 -14.89
CA LEU A 407 -22.36 -4.16 -14.77
C LEU A 407 -22.36 -2.89 -15.62
N VAL A 408 -21.31 -2.07 -15.54
CA VAL A 408 -21.13 -0.86 -16.35
C VAL A 408 -21.03 -1.18 -17.83
N ARG A 409 -20.29 -2.23 -18.21
CA ARG A 409 -20.09 -2.60 -19.62
C ARG A 409 -21.38 -3.03 -20.30
N TRP A 410 -22.24 -3.73 -19.57
CA TRP A 410 -23.42 -4.41 -20.13
C TRP A 410 -24.74 -3.74 -19.71
N HIS A 411 -24.70 -2.50 -19.23
CA HIS A 411 -25.90 -1.76 -18.85
C HIS A 411 -26.82 -1.44 -20.05
N ARG A 412 -26.26 -1.46 -21.27
CA ARG A 412 -26.96 -1.24 -22.55
C ARG A 412 -26.41 -2.16 -23.64
N ARG A 413 -27.13 -2.23 -24.76
CA ARG A 413 -26.79 -3.08 -25.92
C ARG A 413 -25.83 -2.41 -26.88
#